data_AF-A0A965VF76-F1
#
_entry.id   AF-A0A965VF76-F1
#
_cell.length_a   1.000
_cell.length_b   1.000
_cell.length_c   1.000
_cell.angle_alpha   90.00
_cell.angle_beta   90.00
_cell.angle_gamma   90.00
#
_symmetry.space_group_name_H-M   'P 1'
#
loop_
_entity.id
_entity.type
_entity.pdbx_description
1 polymer ?
#
loop_
_entity_poly.entity_id
_entity_poly.type
_entity_poly.pdbx_seq_one_letter_code
_entity_poly.pdbx_strand_id
1 'polypeptide(L)' 'MPIYHQLGLIPKKRHVQFKPHGNHVYEQLFGTEGFSGMSSLLYHLHRPTQIKEINSVKDVSPKIAVAKNIRPMLLEGFK' A
#
# COMPACT_ATOMS: atom_id res chain seq x y z
N MET A 1 -2.03 -7.84 -23.69
CA MET A 1 -3.32 -7.15 -23.53
C MET A 1 -3.32 -6.53 -22.15
N PRO A 2 -3.57 -5.23 -21.95
CA PRO A 2 -3.49 -4.70 -20.60
C PRO A 2 -4.69 -5.20 -19.79
N ILE A 3 -4.39 -5.84 -18.66
CA ILE A 3 -5.29 -6.61 -17.79
C ILE A 3 -5.99 -5.64 -16.82
N TYR A 4 -6.67 -4.63 -17.35
CA TYR A 4 -7.35 -3.66 -16.47
C TYR A 4 -8.62 -4.28 -15.91
N HIS A 5 -8.56 -4.62 -14.62
CA HIS A 5 -9.71 -5.10 -13.84
C HIS A 5 -10.35 -3.92 -13.11
N GLN A 6 -11.69 -3.88 -13.10
CA GLN A 6 -12.46 -2.85 -12.40
C GLN A 6 -13.36 -3.52 -11.36
N LEU A 7 -13.38 -2.98 -10.15
CA LEU A 7 -14.22 -3.45 -9.06
C LEU A 7 -14.88 -2.28 -8.35
N GLY A 8 -16.15 -2.45 -7.98
CA GLY A 8 -16.91 -1.48 -7.20
C GLY A 8 -17.55 -0.36 -8.03
N LEU A 9 -17.91 0.72 -7.36
CA LEU A 9 -18.60 1.88 -7.94
C LEU A 9 -17.56 2.89 -8.44
N ILE A 10 -17.48 3.05 -9.76
CA ILE A 10 -16.49 3.89 -10.44
C ILE A 10 -17.23 4.89 -11.34
N PRO A 11 -16.83 6.17 -11.41
CA PRO A 11 -17.46 7.13 -12.30
C PRO A 11 -17.18 6.84 -13.78
N LYS A 12 -18.14 7.16 -14.65
CA LYS A 12 -18.00 6.98 -16.11
C LYS A 12 -16.89 7.86 -16.72
N LYS A 13 -16.61 9.02 -16.11
CA LYS A 13 -15.54 9.94 -16.49
C LYS A 13 -14.55 10.06 -15.33
N ARG A 14 -13.26 10.15 -15.64
CA ARG A 14 -12.18 10.42 -14.67
C ARG A 14 -12.13 11.90 -14.32
N HIS A 15 -11.44 12.25 -13.23
CA HIS A 15 -11.26 13.64 -12.80
C HIS A 15 -12.59 14.39 -12.60
N VAL A 16 -13.57 13.70 -12.03
CA VAL A 16 -14.88 14.26 -11.68
C VAL A 16 -15.10 14.20 -10.18
N GLN A 17 -15.91 15.12 -9.67
CA GLN A 17 -16.41 15.00 -8.30
C GLN A 17 -17.44 13.86 -8.27
N PHE A 18 -17.05 12.70 -7.75
CA PHE A 18 -17.92 11.53 -7.63
C PHE A 18 -18.53 11.46 -6.23
N LYS A 19 -19.87 11.37 -6.17
CA LYS A 19 -20.62 11.30 -4.90
C LYS A 19 -21.65 10.16 -4.89
N PRO A 20 -21.22 8.89 -4.85
CA PRO A 20 -22.15 7.78 -4.69
C PRO A 20 -22.87 7.92 -3.36
N HIS A 21 -24.21 7.93 -3.38
CA HIS A 21 -25.06 8.00 -2.18
C HIS A 21 -24.79 9.21 -1.27
N GLY A 22 -24.32 10.34 -1.84
CA GLY A 22 -24.11 11.59 -1.11
C GLY A 22 -22.74 11.74 -0.44
N ASN A 23 -21.95 10.66 -0.34
CA ASN A 23 -20.60 10.71 0.23
C ASN A 23 -19.57 11.00 -0.86
N HIS A 24 -18.56 11.81 -0.54
CA HIS A 24 -17.47 12.10 -1.49
C HIS A 24 -16.57 10.89 -1.65
N VAL A 25 -16.18 10.63 -2.90
CA VAL A 25 -15.12 9.69 -3.23
C VAL A 25 -13.93 10.45 -3.76
N TYR A 26 -12.75 10.05 -3.33
CA TYR A 26 -11.49 10.69 -3.66
C TYR A 26 -10.71 9.86 -4.66
N GLU A 27 -10.28 10.49 -5.74
CA GLU A 27 -9.49 9.87 -6.80
C GLU A 27 -8.00 9.96 -6.48
N GLN A 28 -7.26 8.85 -6.63
CA GLN A 28 -5.81 8.79 -6.49
C GLN A 28 -5.20 7.99 -7.65
N LEU A 29 -4.20 8.58 -8.33
CA LEU A 29 -3.34 7.84 -9.25
C LEU A 29 -2.25 7.12 -8.45
N PHE A 30 -2.21 5.79 -8.53
CA PHE A 30 -1.22 4.96 -7.87
C PHE A 30 -0.34 4.26 -8.91
N GLY A 31 0.97 4.49 -8.87
CA GLY A 31 1.94 3.94 -9.83
C GLY A 31 3.07 3.21 -9.14
N THR A 32 3.68 2.24 -9.83
CA THR A 32 4.83 1.46 -9.31
C THR A 32 6.13 2.27 -9.31
N GLU A 33 6.34 3.11 -10.32
CA GLU A 33 7.56 3.91 -10.50
C GLU A 33 7.20 5.41 -10.57
N GLY A 34 6.31 5.85 -9.68
CA GLY A 34 5.78 7.22 -9.71
C GLY A 34 4.87 7.44 -10.93
N PHE A 35 5.36 8.17 -11.93
CA PHE A 35 4.64 8.48 -13.18
C PHE A 35 5.03 7.60 -14.37
N SER A 36 5.99 6.68 -14.17
CA SER A 36 6.40 5.67 -15.14
C SER A 36 5.82 4.30 -14.79
N GLY A 37 5.69 3.43 -15.79
CA GLY A 37 5.30 2.03 -15.61
C GLY A 37 3.80 1.79 -15.42
N MET A 38 3.46 0.70 -14.72
CA MET A 38 2.07 0.31 -14.50
C MET A 38 1.44 1.21 -13.44
N SER A 39 0.25 1.72 -13.77
CA SER A 39 -0.54 2.53 -12.85
C SER A 39 -1.98 2.05 -12.77
N SER A 40 -2.59 2.29 -11.62
CA SER A 40 -3.99 2.05 -11.34
C SER A 40 -4.60 3.30 -10.74
N LEU A 41 -5.86 3.53 -11.06
CA LEU A 41 -6.59 4.70 -10.58
C LEU A 41 -7.57 4.23 -9.51
N LEU A 42 -7.34 4.67 -8.28
CA LEU A 42 -8.04 4.24 -7.08
C LEU A 42 -9.09 5.27 -6.67
N TYR A 43 -10.18 4.79 -6.10
CA TYR A 43 -11.29 5.59 -5.61
C TYR A 43 -11.52 5.25 -4.14
N HIS A 44 -11.37 6.23 -3.25
CA HIS A 44 -11.41 6.05 -1.80
C HIS A 44 -12.62 6.74 -1.17
N LEU A 45 -13.26 6.10 -0.19
CA LEU A 45 -14.30 6.72 0.64
C LEU A 45 -13.72 7.78 1.61
N HIS A 46 -12.46 7.59 2.03
CA HIS A 46 -11.72 8.53 2.89
C HIS A 46 -10.49 9.03 2.15
N ARG A 47 -10.01 10.24 2.49
CA ARG A 47 -8.84 10.79 1.81
C ARG A 47 -7.59 9.98 2.15
N PRO A 48 -6.81 9.52 1.16
CA PRO A 48 -5.58 8.75 1.41
C PRO A 48 -4.45 9.59 2.02
N THR A 49 -4.56 10.92 2.01
CA THR A 49 -3.55 11.86 2.53
C THR A 49 -3.65 12.14 4.03
N GLN A 50 -4.40 11.32 4.78
CA GLN A 50 -4.59 11.51 6.21
C GLN A 50 -3.38 10.99 7.00
N ILE A 51 -2.41 11.87 7.24
CA ILE A 51 -1.32 11.63 8.20
C ILE A 51 -1.70 12.31 9.52
N LYS A 52 -1.77 11.54 10.61
CA LYS A 52 -2.04 12.08 11.95
C LYS A 52 -0.74 12.52 12.66
N GLU A 53 0.27 11.66 12.61
CA GLU A 53 1.58 11.89 13.23
C GLU A 53 2.63 11.02 12.52
N ILE A 54 3.88 11.49 12.52
CA ILE A 54 5.05 10.68 12.13
C ILE A 54 5.76 10.31 13.43
N ASN A 55 5.64 9.04 13.81
CA ASN A 55 6.27 8.53 15.04
C ASN A 55 7.76 8.24 14.83
N SER A 56 8.49 8.11 15.94
CA SER A 56 9.91 7.73 15.91
C SER A 56 10.09 6.39 15.22
N VAL A 57 11.07 6.30 14.33
CA VAL A 57 11.41 5.06 13.62
C VAL A 57 11.83 4.00 14.64
N LYS A 58 11.15 2.85 14.62
CA LYS A 58 11.56 1.68 15.40
C LYS A 58 12.54 0.88 14.56
N ASP A 59 13.72 0.64 15.10
CA ASP A 59 14.65 -0.32 14.50
C ASP A 59 14.06 -1.73 14.56
N VAL A 60 13.76 -2.29 13.39
CA VAL A 60 13.26 -3.65 13.20
C VAL A 60 14.35 -4.59 12.66
N SER A 61 15.61 -4.14 12.67
CA SER A 61 16.74 -4.96 12.27
C SER A 61 16.79 -6.24 13.12
N PRO A 62 17.04 -7.40 12.51
CA PRO A 62 17.13 -8.65 13.25
C PRO A 62 18.28 -8.56 14.27
N LYS A 63 17.97 -8.84 15.54
CA LYS A 63 18.99 -8.91 16.57
C LYS A 63 19.73 -10.23 16.44
N ILE A 64 21.06 -10.14 16.32
CA ILE A 64 21.93 -11.32 16.29
C ILE A 64 21.77 -12.07 17.63
N ALA A 65 21.28 -13.31 17.56
CA ALA A 65 21.11 -14.15 18.75
C ALA A 65 22.46 -14.65 19.30
N VAL A 66 23.40 -15.02 18.43
CA VAL A 66 24.75 -15.48 18.80
C VAL A 66 25.79 -14.84 17.89
N ALA A 67 26.68 -14.03 18.46
CA ALA A 67 27.73 -13.35 17.70
C ALA A 67 28.77 -14.36 17.17
N LYS A 68 29.08 -14.27 15.87
CA LYS A 68 30.13 -15.08 15.21
C LYS A 68 30.02 -16.59 15.49
N ASN A 69 28.79 -17.12 15.48
CA ASN A 69 28.58 -18.54 15.77
C ASN A 69 29.12 -19.42 14.63
N ILE A 70 30.02 -20.34 14.96
CA ILE A 70 30.57 -21.35 14.05
C ILE A 70 30.08 -22.77 14.36
N ARG A 71 29.21 -22.92 15.38
CA ARG A 71 28.70 -24.22 15.80
C ARG A 71 27.53 -24.64 14.90
N PRO A 72 27.51 -25.88 14.39
CA PRO A 72 26.33 -26.40 13.70
C PRO A 72 25.15 -26.47 14.68
N MET A 73 24.03 -25.84 14.33
CA MET A 73 22.80 -25.85 15.11
C MET A 73 21.61 -26.15 14.19
N LEU A 74 20.64 -26.92 14.69
CA LEU A 74 19.35 -27.11 14.03
C LEU A 74 18.43 -25.95 14.45
N LEU A 75 17.94 -25.18 13.48
CA LEU A 75 16.89 -24.19 13.73
C LEU A 75 15.54 -24.90 13.73
N GLU A 76 14.98 -25.17 14.91
CA GLU A 76 13.55 -25.49 15.03
C GLU A 76 12.75 -24.20 14.89
N GLY A 77 12.09 -24.02 13.75
CA GLY A 77 11.26 -22.84 13.45
C GLY A 77 9.92 -22.84 14.21
N PHE A 78 9.00 -21.98 13.78
CA PHE A 78 7.67 -21.89 14.37
C PHE A 78 6.86 -23.19 14.14
N LYS A 79 6.42 -23.85 15.22
CA LYS A 79 5.39 -24.90 15.22
C LYS A 79 4.02 -24.29 15.45
#